data_AF-A0A5D2SBT7-F1
#
_entry.id   AF-A0A5D2SBT7-F1
#
_cell.length_a   1.000
_cell.length_b   1.000
_cell.length_c   1.000
_cell.angle_alpha   90.00
_cell.angle_beta   90.00
_cell.angle_gamma   90.00
#
_symmetry.space_group_name_H-M   'P 1'
#
loop_
_entity.id
_entity.type
_entity.pdbx_description
1 polymer ?
#
loop_
_entity_poly.entity_id
_entity_poly.type
_entity_poly.pdbx_seq_one_letter_code
_entity_poly.pdbx_strand_id
1 'polypeptide(L)' 'MLALVFVSDMESEMETHVVLLSSPGLGHLTPVLELAKRLATLSNSKVTIFVVPSLSAAESLVIQSFMSLNLW' A
#
# COMPACT_ATOMS: atom_id res chain seq x y z
N MET A 1 13.61 -2.93 10.65
CA MET A 1 13.54 -3.05 9.17
C MET A 1 12.66 -1.89 8.69
N LEU A 2 13.17 -1.04 7.79
CA LEU A 2 12.54 0.25 7.42
C LEU A 2 11.21 0.05 6.66
N ALA A 3 10.15 0.77 7.06
CA ALA A 3 9.06 1.12 6.18
C ALA A 3 9.33 2.54 5.65
N LEU A 4 9.36 2.72 4.33
CA LEU A 4 9.64 4.00 3.69
C LEU A 4 8.37 4.48 3.00
N VAL A 5 7.86 5.64 3.45
CA VAL A 5 6.67 6.30 2.89
C VAL A 5 7.16 7.53 2.15
N PHE A 6 6.85 7.63 0.86
CA PHE A 6 7.13 8.81 0.06
C PHE A 6 5.80 9.49 -0.28
N VAL A 7 5.68 10.77 0.08
CA VAL A 7 4.58 11.65 -0.31
C VAL A 7 5.21 12.80 -1.11
N SER A 8 4.75 12.98 -2.34
CA SER A 8 5.20 14.09 -3.19
C SER A 8 4.08 15.13 -3.23
N ASP A 9 4.38 16.39 -2.94
CA ASP A 9 3.42 17.49 -3.03
C ASP A 9 3.76 18.37 -4.25
N MET A 10 2.79 18.57 -5.15
CA MET A 10 2.84 19.58 -6.20
C MET A 10 1.45 20.22 -6.34
N GLU A 11 1.41 21.53 -6.13
CA GLU A 11 0.21 22.34 -6.08
C GLU A 11 -0.40 22.60 -7.48
N SER A 12 -1.67 22.20 -7.68
CA SER A 12 -2.65 22.56 -8.73
C SER A 12 -3.47 21.34 -9.20
N GLU A 13 -4.68 21.07 -8.70
CA GLU A 13 -5.61 20.02 -9.19
C GLU A 13 -4.98 18.63 -9.53
N MET A 14 -3.84 18.28 -8.94
CA MET A 14 -3.07 17.08 -9.31
C MET A 14 -3.36 15.97 -8.31
N GLU A 15 -3.72 14.80 -8.82
CA GLU A 15 -3.92 13.56 -8.06
C GLU A 15 -2.65 13.27 -7.24
N THR A 16 -2.77 13.25 -5.91
CA THR A 16 -1.67 12.94 -5.00
C THR A 16 -1.35 11.46 -5.11
N HIS A 17 -0.22 11.12 -5.73
CA HIS A 17 0.21 9.73 -5.87
C HIS A 17 1.12 9.32 -4.70
N VAL A 18 0.60 8.44 -3.83
CA VAL A 18 1.35 7.86 -2.72
C VAL A 18 1.90 6.49 -3.09
N VAL A 19 3.19 6.29 -2.83
CA VAL A 19 3.87 5.01 -3.05
C VAL A 19 4.28 4.43 -1.70
N LEU A 20 3.86 3.20 -1.45
CA LEU A 20 4.20 2.43 -0.24
C LEU A 20 5.06 1.23 -0.63
N LEU A 21 6.11 0.95 0.14
CA LEU A 21 6.96 -0.23 -0.03
C LEU A 21 6.90 -1.10 1.23
N SER A 22 6.43 -2.33 1.08
CA SER A 22 6.46 -3.35 2.13
C SER A 22 7.65 -4.27 1.95
N SER A 23 8.51 -4.36 2.98
CA SER A 23 9.46 -5.46 3.10
C SER A 23 8.74 -6.79 3.35
N PRO A 24 9.42 -7.94 3.19
CA PRO A 24 8.80 -9.25 3.38
C PRO A 24 8.22 -9.46 4.79
N GLY A 25 7.16 -10.26 4.86
CA GLY A 25 6.55 -10.73 6.10
C GLY A 25 5.25 -10.00 6.49
N LEU A 26 4.32 -10.75 7.10
CA LEU A 26 3.00 -10.26 7.48
C LEU A 26 3.02 -9.07 8.45
N GLY A 27 4.06 -8.95 9.28
CA GLY A 27 4.23 -7.83 10.22
C GLY A 27 4.50 -6.48 9.54
N HIS A 28 5.01 -6.48 8.30
CA HIS A 28 5.17 -5.27 7.48
C HIS A 28 4.00 -5.11 6.51
N LEU A 29 3.55 -6.20 5.90
CA LEU A 29 2.49 -6.17 4.90
C LEU A 29 1.16 -5.67 5.50
N THR A 30 0.73 -6.22 6.62
CA THR A 30 -0.56 -5.88 7.24
C THR A 30 -0.70 -4.38 7.53
N PRO A 31 0.26 -3.71 8.22
CA PRO A 31 0.14 -2.27 8.47
C PRO A 31 0.24 -1.43 7.18
N VAL A 32 1.02 -1.86 6.19
CA VAL A 32 1.08 -1.17 4.87
C VAL A 32 -0.26 -1.24 4.15
N LEU A 33 -0.89 -2.42 4.12
CA LEU A 33 -2.21 -2.59 3.50
C LEU A 33 -3.27 -1.76 4.21
N GLU A 34 -3.26 -1.72 5.55
CA GLU A 34 -4.20 -0.92 6.34
C GLU A 34 -3.98 0.58 6.14
N LEU A 35 -2.74 1.03 6.08
CA LEU A 35 -2.39 2.42 5.76
C LEU A 35 -2.87 2.79 4.36
N ALA A 36 -2.67 1.92 3.37
CA ALA A 36 -3.11 2.14 2.00
C ALA A 36 -4.61 2.39 1.90
N LYS A 37 -5.44 1.62 2.64
CA LYS A 37 -6.90 1.84 2.66
C LYS A 37 -7.25 3.25 3.10
N ARG A 38 -6.62 3.71 4.19
CA ARG A 38 -6.87 5.03 4.77
C ARG A 38 -6.45 6.14 3.82
N LEU A 39 -5.29 5.99 3.17
CA LEU A 39 -4.81 6.95 2.18
C LEU A 39 -5.68 6.98 0.93
N ALA A 40 -6.20 5.84 0.48
CA ALA A 40 -7.10 5.76 -0.67
C ALA A 40 -8.45 6.46 -0.42
N THR A 41 -8.88 6.61 0.84
CA THR A 41 -10.08 7.39 1.19
C THR A 41 -9.84 8.91 1.21
N LEU A 42 -8.60 9.37 1.14
CA LEU A 42 -8.31 10.79 1.04
C LEU A 42 -8.69 11.30 -0.35
N SER A 43 -9.34 12.46 -0.41
CA SER A 43 -9.75 13.08 -1.66
C SER A 43 -8.56 13.24 -2.60
N ASN A 44 -8.75 12.84 -3.87
CA ASN A 44 -7.78 13.00 -4.95
C ASN A 44 -6.44 12.26 -4.70
N SER A 45 -6.47 11.09 -4.04
CA SER A 45 -5.25 10.31 -3.75
C SER A 45 -5.24 8.96 -4.45
N LYS A 46 -4.14 8.65 -5.13
CA LYS A 46 -3.85 7.34 -5.73
C LYS A 46 -2.79 6.63 -4.93
N VAL A 47 -3.02 5.38 -4.54
CA VAL A 47 -2.05 4.61 -3.76
C VAL A 47 -1.50 3.47 -4.59
N THR A 48 -0.18 3.32 -4.64
CA THR A 48 0.50 2.16 -5.23
C THR A 48 1.37 1.50 -4.18
N ILE A 49 1.21 0.18 -4.05
CA ILE A 49 1.94 -0.61 -3.06
C ILE A 49 2.90 -1.54 -3.78
N PHE A 50 4.19 -1.39 -3.50
CA PHE A 50 5.21 -2.36 -3.85
C PHE A 50 5.37 -3.32 -2.69
N VAL A 51 5.13 -4.61 -2.94
CA VAL A 51 5.38 -5.65 -1.95
C VAL A 51 6.60 -6.42 -2.39
N VAL A 52 7.59 -6.55 -1.51
CA VAL A 52 8.70 -7.49 -1.68
C VAL A 52 8.25 -8.81 -1.04
N PRO A 53 7.82 -9.81 -1.84
CA PRO A 53 7.21 -11.02 -1.29
C PRO A 53 8.24 -11.91 -0.60
N SER A 54 7.81 -12.63 0.43
CA SER A 54 8.52 -13.83 0.93
C SER A 54 8.05 -15.10 0.22
N LEU A 55 8.67 -16.25 0.52
CA LEU A 55 8.21 -17.58 0.07
C LEU A 55 6.97 -18.09 0.84
N SER A 56 6.33 -17.24 1.66
CA SER A 56 5.20 -17.61 2.49
C SER A 56 3.89 -17.65 1.69
N ALA A 57 3.24 -18.81 1.68
CA ALA A 57 1.89 -18.96 1.11
C ALA A 57 0.88 -18.03 1.78
N ALA A 58 1.02 -17.78 3.09
CA ALA A 58 0.12 -16.89 3.83
C ALA A 58 0.22 -15.44 3.35
N GLU A 59 1.43 -14.97 3.03
CA GLU A 59 1.64 -13.62 2.51
C GLU A 59 1.00 -13.46 1.13
N SER A 60 1.18 -14.45 0.24
CA SER A 60 0.52 -14.49 -1.07
C SER A 60 -1.01 -14.49 -0.96
N LEU A 61 -1.59 -15.26 -0.04
CA LEU A 61 -3.04 -15.27 0.18
C LEU A 61 -3.58 -13.92 0.65
N VAL A 62 -2.86 -13.25 1.55
CA VAL A 62 -3.24 -11.91 2.02
C VAL A 62 -3.18 -10.89 0.88
N ILE A 63 -2.12 -10.92 0.04
CA ILE A 63 -2.01 -10.05 -1.13
C ILE A 63 -3.15 -10.32 -2.12
N GLN A 64 -3.43 -11.58 -2.44
CA GLN A 64 -4.53 -11.95 -3.33
C GLN A 64 -5.89 -11.51 -2.79
N SER A 65 -6.14 -11.73 -1.50
CA SER A 65 -7.36 -11.27 -0.84
C SER A 65 -7.49 -9.76 -0.92
N PHE A 66 -6.42 -9.02 -0.62
CA PHE A 66 -6.39 -7.55 -0.72
C PHE A 66 -6.66 -7.05 -2.13
N MET A 67 -6.11 -7.69 -3.17
CA MET A 67 -6.38 -7.31 -4.56
C MET A 67 -7.79 -7.66 -5.03
N SER A 68 -8.39 -8.73 -4.50
CA SER A 68 -9.77 -9.12 -4.86
C SER A 68 -10.84 -8.26 -4.19
N LEU A 69 -10.47 -7.62 -3.09
CA LEU A 69 -11.30 -6.68 -2.37
C LEU A 69 -11.41 -5.40 -3.20
N ASN A 70 -12.51 -5.24 -3.90
CA ASN A 70 -12.86 -4.04 -4.66
C ASN A 70 -13.26 -2.90 -3.70
N LEU A 71 -12.36 -2.53 -2.78
CA LEU A 71 -12.64 -1.66 -1.63
C LEU A 71 -12.47 -0.15 -1.91
N TRP A 72 -12.31 0.25 -3.17
CA TRP A 72 -12.17 1.65 -3.60
C TRP A 72 -12.48 1.75 -5.09
#